data_AF-A0A7S0UH62-F1
#
_entry.id   AF-A0A7S0UH62-F1
#
_cell.length_a   1.000
_cell.length_b   1.000
_cell.length_c   1.000
_cell.angle_alpha   90.00
_cell.angle_beta   90.00
_cell.angle_gamma   90.00
#
_symmetry.space_group_name_H-M   'P 1'
#
loop_
_entity.id
_entity.type
_entity.pdbx_description
1 polymer ?
#
loop_
_entity_poly.entity_id
_entity_poly.type
_entity_poly.pdbx_seq_one_letter_code
_entity_poly.pdbx_strand_id
1 'polypeptide(L)'
;GNVVGSRQWQAYSIHTLNVKVSIHTLTEGATLFYTTDGSDPVPFEGDRAPPGSTTKVYRKLVCLEFSDNGFKDFTVKGVAVAPGVMPSRVGVSSVYRVQGQVDRVAFSEVRTEDMVMLSMSCATPDSKIFYEENGDYPTRFSKVYTEPIRVHTRIVRAVAVAPGQTDSP
;
A
#
# COMPACT_ATOMS: atom_id res chain seq x y z
N GLY A 1 -7.15 -22.43 -37.39
CA GLY A 1 -7.11 -21.29 -36.46
C GLY A 1 -6.82 -21.83 -35.07
N ASN A 2 -5.62 -21.60 -34.55
CA ASN A 2 -5.24 -22.01 -33.21
C ASN A 2 -4.99 -20.75 -32.38
N VAL A 3 -5.89 -20.46 -31.44
CA VAL A 3 -5.70 -19.43 -30.43
C VAL A 3 -4.80 -20.05 -29.37
N VAL A 4 -3.51 -19.69 -29.39
CA VAL A 4 -2.56 -20.08 -28.36
C VAL A 4 -2.85 -19.22 -27.13
N GLY A 5 -3.15 -19.89 -26.03
CA GLY A 5 -3.55 -19.28 -24.76
C GLY A 5 -2.54 -18.25 -24.27
N SER A 6 -3.02 -17.06 -23.94
CA SER A 6 -2.30 -16.08 -23.15
C SER A 6 -2.05 -16.69 -21.77
N ARG A 7 -0.80 -17.03 -21.49
CA ARG A 7 -0.36 -17.32 -20.12
C ARG A 7 -0.65 -16.08 -19.29
N GLN A 8 -1.61 -16.18 -18.37
CA GLN A 8 -1.85 -15.13 -17.39
C GLN A 8 -0.62 -15.04 -16.49
N TRP A 9 0.09 -13.92 -16.59
CA TRP A 9 1.11 -13.56 -15.63
C TRP A 9 0.42 -13.28 -14.29
N GLN A 10 0.33 -14.29 -13.43
CA GLN A 10 0.00 -14.07 -12.03
C GLN A 10 1.19 -13.37 -11.38
N ALA A 11 1.02 -12.11 -11.03
CA ALA A 11 1.92 -11.40 -10.14
C ALA A 11 1.11 -10.82 -8.96
N TYR A 12 0.75 -11.67 -8.00
CA TYR A 12 0.37 -11.19 -6.67
C TYR A 12 1.58 -10.53 -6.02
N SER A 13 1.55 -9.22 -5.83
CA SER A 13 2.10 -8.60 -4.62
C SER A 13 1.34 -7.33 -4.34
N ILE A 14 0.47 -7.40 -3.33
CA ILE A 14 0.01 -6.22 -2.62
C ILE A 14 1.15 -5.80 -1.69
N HIS A 15 1.90 -4.72 -1.96
CA HIS A 15 2.72 -4.13 -0.90
C HIS A 15 1.95 -2.98 -0.27
N THR A 16 1.39 -3.27 0.90
CA THR A 16 0.96 -2.26 1.83
C THR A 16 2.21 -1.71 2.52
N LEU A 17 2.47 -0.40 2.40
CA LEU A 17 3.41 0.29 3.26
C LEU A 17 2.89 0.19 4.70
N ASN A 18 3.49 -0.71 5.48
CA ASN A 18 3.01 -1.06 6.81
C ASN A 18 3.79 -0.30 7.88
N VAL A 19 3.21 0.76 8.42
CA VAL A 19 3.70 1.36 9.68
C VAL A 19 3.08 0.59 10.85
N LYS A 20 3.92 0.01 11.70
CA LYS A 20 3.51 -0.72 12.92
C LYS A 20 3.70 0.16 14.15
N VAL A 21 2.63 0.41 14.89
CA VAL A 21 2.65 1.23 16.11
C VAL A 21 2.35 0.37 17.33
N SER A 22 3.19 0.48 18.36
CA SER A 22 2.95 -0.10 19.68
C SER A 22 2.34 0.94 20.62
N ILE A 23 1.27 0.56 21.33
CA ILE A 23 0.66 1.36 22.40
C ILE A 23 0.91 0.61 23.71
N HIS A 24 1.35 1.31 24.74
CA HIS A 24 1.61 0.71 26.05
C HIS A 24 1.07 1.59 27.17
N THR A 25 0.82 0.96 28.32
CA THR A 25 0.48 1.62 29.58
C THR A 25 1.22 0.92 30.71
N LEU A 26 1.52 1.67 31.77
CA LEU A 26 2.09 1.13 33.01
C LEU A 26 1.00 0.71 34.01
N THR A 27 -0.26 1.06 33.75
CA THR A 27 -1.39 0.66 34.59
C THR A 27 -1.70 -0.81 34.34
N GLU A 28 -1.36 -1.66 35.31
CA GLU A 28 -1.64 -3.09 35.27
C GLU A 28 -3.15 -3.35 35.13
N GLY A 29 -3.52 -4.35 34.31
CA GLY A 29 -4.91 -4.72 34.08
C GLY A 29 -5.73 -3.71 33.27
N ALA A 30 -5.13 -2.62 32.77
CA ALA A 30 -5.84 -1.65 31.96
C ALA A 30 -6.10 -2.16 30.53
N THR A 31 -7.32 -1.93 30.04
CA THR A 31 -7.65 -2.07 28.62
C THR A 31 -7.26 -0.80 27.88
N LEU A 32 -6.52 -0.96 26.78
CA LEU A 32 -6.13 0.13 25.90
C LEU A 32 -7.13 0.29 24.75
N PHE A 33 -7.63 1.49 24.57
CA PHE A 33 -8.49 1.88 23.46
C PHE A 33 -7.76 2.89 22.59
N TYR A 34 -7.96 2.83 21.27
CA TYR A 34 -7.29 3.72 20.34
C TYR A 34 -8.10 4.03 19.09
N THR A 35 -7.73 5.12 18.42
CA THR A 35 -8.20 5.51 17.08
C THR A 35 -6.98 5.75 16.19
N THR A 36 -7.18 5.80 14.88
CA THR A 36 -6.10 6.04 13.89
C THR A 36 -6.36 7.23 12.98
N ASP A 37 -7.55 7.82 13.07
CA ASP A 37 -8.02 8.95 12.28
C ASP A 37 -7.86 10.30 13.01
N GLY A 38 -7.28 10.29 14.21
CA GLY A 38 -7.11 11.49 15.04
C GLY A 38 -8.30 11.88 15.93
N SER A 39 -9.43 11.16 15.84
CA SER A 39 -10.54 11.35 16.79
C SER A 39 -10.16 10.88 18.20
N ASP A 40 -10.75 11.45 19.25
CA ASP A 40 -10.48 10.96 20.60
C ASP A 40 -11.15 9.58 20.80
N PRO A 41 -10.44 8.59 21.37
CA PRO A 41 -11.03 7.28 21.62
C PRO A 41 -12.13 7.37 22.68
N VAL A 42 -13.25 6.70 22.41
CA VAL A 42 -14.39 6.55 23.34
C VAL A 42 -14.40 5.12 23.84
N PRO A 43 -13.96 4.85 25.08
CA PRO A 43 -13.97 3.52 25.66
C PRO A 43 -15.37 2.89 25.66
N PHE A 44 -15.42 1.58 25.45
CA PHE A 44 -16.64 0.81 25.44
C PHE A 44 -16.41 -0.55 26.12
N GLU A 45 -17.49 -1.14 26.60
CA GLU A 45 -17.47 -2.47 27.21
C GLU A 45 -17.63 -3.57 26.16
N GLY A 46 -16.96 -4.70 26.39
CA GLY A 46 -17.01 -5.88 25.51
C GLY A 46 -16.05 -5.83 24.30
N ASP A 47 -16.18 -6.83 23.43
CA ASP A 47 -15.21 -7.07 22.35
C ASP A 47 -15.46 -6.30 21.05
N ARG A 48 -16.65 -5.69 20.92
CA ARG A 48 -17.06 -5.02 19.67
C ARG A 48 -17.43 -3.57 19.93
N ALA A 49 -16.84 -2.68 19.14
CA ALA A 49 -17.15 -1.27 19.18
C ALA A 49 -18.61 -1.02 18.73
N PRO A 50 -19.29 -0.01 19.29
CA PRO A 50 -20.60 0.42 18.80
C PRO A 50 -20.57 0.78 17.30
N PRO A 51 -21.68 0.61 16.56
CA PRO A 51 -21.77 1.04 15.17
C PRO A 51 -21.36 2.49 14.99
N GLY A 52 -20.51 2.77 13.99
CA GLY A 52 -19.98 4.10 13.72
C GLY A 52 -18.82 4.56 14.62
N SER A 53 -18.45 3.79 15.64
CA SER A 53 -17.26 4.08 16.44
C SER A 53 -15.99 3.78 15.66
N THR A 54 -15.04 4.71 15.73
CA THR A 54 -13.69 4.55 15.18
C THR A 54 -12.70 4.03 16.23
N THR A 55 -13.17 3.85 17.48
CA THR A 55 -12.38 3.32 18.59
C THR A 55 -12.21 1.82 18.48
N LYS A 56 -10.99 1.34 18.70
CA LYS A 56 -10.62 -0.07 18.68
C LYS A 56 -9.93 -0.43 20.00
N VAL A 57 -10.09 -1.68 20.43
CA VAL A 57 -9.31 -2.24 21.56
C VAL A 57 -7.93 -2.65 21.06
N TYR A 58 -6.88 -2.17 21.71
CA TYR A 58 -5.50 -2.53 21.39
C TYR A 58 -5.18 -3.93 21.90
N ARG A 59 -5.06 -4.90 20.99
CA ARG A 59 -4.72 -6.30 21.28
C ARG A 59 -3.43 -6.77 20.60
N LYS A 60 -3.02 -6.06 19.55
CA LYS A 60 -1.82 -6.29 18.74
C LYS A 60 -1.35 -4.96 18.17
N LEU A 61 -0.14 -4.94 17.59
CA LEU A 61 0.39 -3.77 16.89
C LEU A 61 -0.66 -3.17 15.94
N VAL A 62 -0.76 -1.84 15.96
CA VAL A 62 -1.63 -1.11 15.04
C VAL A 62 -0.93 -1.07 13.69
N CYS A 63 -1.56 -1.64 12.66
CA CYS A 63 -1.14 -1.50 11.28
C CYS A 63 -1.86 -0.29 10.66
N LEU A 64 -1.09 0.69 10.18
CA LEU A 64 -1.59 1.81 9.40
C LEU A 64 -1.41 1.46 7.93
N GLU A 65 -2.51 1.38 7.19
CA GLU A 65 -2.55 0.85 5.83
C GLU A 65 -3.28 1.83 4.90
N PHE A 66 -2.69 2.09 3.74
CA PHE A 66 -3.27 2.89 2.67
C PHE A 66 -2.81 2.33 1.33
N SER A 67 -3.75 2.10 0.42
CA SER A 67 -3.50 1.46 -0.89
C SER A 67 -4.07 2.23 -2.07
N ASP A 68 -4.71 3.38 -1.83
CA ASP A 68 -5.23 4.22 -2.90
C ASP A 68 -4.15 5.18 -3.41
N ASN A 69 -4.47 5.90 -4.49
CA ASN A 69 -3.59 6.91 -5.03
C ASN A 69 -3.27 8.03 -4.02
N GLY A 70 -2.02 8.48 -4.02
CA GLY A 70 -1.55 9.62 -3.22
C GLY A 70 -1.05 9.20 -1.84
N PHE A 71 -1.55 9.86 -0.78
CA PHE A 71 -1.16 9.59 0.60
C PHE A 71 -2.32 9.77 1.57
N LYS A 72 -2.19 9.15 2.75
CA LYS A 72 -3.09 9.32 3.89
C LYS A 72 -2.31 9.58 5.16
N ASP A 73 -2.76 10.58 5.90
CA ASP A 73 -2.24 10.90 7.22
C ASP A 73 -3.05 10.15 8.29
N PHE A 74 -2.34 9.56 9.25
CA PHE A 74 -2.90 8.88 10.41
C PHE A 74 -2.39 9.56 11.67
N THR A 75 -3.26 9.66 12.66
CA THR A 75 -2.88 10.07 14.02
C THR A 75 -3.44 9.03 14.98
N VAL A 76 -2.54 8.38 15.73
CA VAL A 76 -2.92 7.40 16.73
C VAL A 76 -3.17 8.12 18.05
N LYS A 77 -4.41 8.04 18.54
CA LYS A 77 -4.74 8.48 19.89
C LYS A 77 -5.12 7.29 20.74
N GLY A 78 -4.72 7.30 22.01
CA GLY A 78 -4.90 6.17 22.92
C GLY A 78 -5.33 6.59 24.31
N VAL A 79 -6.18 5.77 24.95
CA VAL A 79 -6.60 5.93 26.34
C VAL A 79 -6.56 4.56 27.04
N ALA A 80 -6.09 4.54 28.29
CA ALA A 80 -6.09 3.36 29.14
C ALA A 80 -7.24 3.45 30.16
N VAL A 81 -7.99 2.36 30.33
CA VAL A 81 -9.09 2.24 31.29
C VAL A 81 -8.89 1.01 32.16
N ALA A 82 -8.93 1.18 33.48
CA ALA A 82 -8.85 0.10 34.46
C ALA A 82 -10.03 0.19 35.44
N PRO A 83 -10.52 -0.94 35.98
CA PRO A 83 -11.64 -0.94 36.93
C PRO A 83 -11.35 -0.08 38.17
N GLY A 84 -12.30 0.79 38.53
CA GLY A 84 -12.19 1.64 39.73
C GLY A 84 -11.16 2.78 39.63
N VAL A 85 -10.54 2.98 38.46
CA VAL A 85 -9.56 4.04 38.21
C VAL A 85 -10.10 4.99 37.15
N MET A 86 -9.86 6.30 37.32
CA MET A 86 -10.16 7.26 36.26
C MET A 86 -9.37 6.94 35.00
N PRO A 87 -9.97 7.04 33.80
CA PRO A 87 -9.25 6.87 32.55
C PRO A 87 -7.99 7.75 32.46
N SER A 88 -6.98 7.26 31.75
CA SER A 88 -5.78 8.07 31.48
C SER A 88 -6.13 9.33 30.69
N ARG A 89 -5.20 10.29 30.65
CA ARG A 89 -5.22 11.31 29.58
C ARG A 89 -5.09 10.63 28.22
N VAL A 90 -5.66 11.26 27.19
CA VAL A 90 -5.48 10.82 25.81
C VAL A 90 -4.02 11.07 25.40
N GLY A 91 -3.30 9.98 25.11
CA GLY A 91 -2.01 10.03 24.45
C GLY A 91 -2.19 10.27 22.95
N VAL A 92 -1.27 11.01 22.33
CA VAL A 92 -1.34 11.40 20.91
C VAL A 92 0.03 11.12 20.27
N SER A 93 0.05 10.42 19.14
CA SER A 93 1.25 10.21 18.35
C SER A 93 1.59 11.43 17.48
N SER A 94 2.80 11.43 16.89
CA SER A 94 3.05 12.24 15.69
C SER A 94 2.15 11.78 14.53
N VAL A 95 2.05 12.62 13.48
CA VAL A 95 1.36 12.26 12.24
C VAL A 95 2.18 11.23 11.47
N TYR A 96 1.55 10.13 11.08
CA TYR A 96 2.13 9.14 10.17
C TYR A 96 1.54 9.36 8.77
N ARG A 97 2.39 9.77 7.82
CA ARG A 97 2.00 9.87 6.41
C ARG A 97 2.33 8.57 5.68
N VAL A 98 1.31 7.85 5.23
CA VAL A 98 1.45 6.60 4.46
C VAL A 98 1.11 6.90 3.00
N GLN A 99 2.05 6.63 2.10
CA GLN A 99 1.84 6.77 0.65
C GLN A 99 1.22 5.51 0.06
N GLY A 100 0.40 5.68 -0.96
CA GLY A 100 -0.02 4.60 -1.84
C GLY A 100 1.16 4.02 -2.61
N GLN A 101 1.00 2.79 -3.08
CA GLN A 101 1.97 2.14 -3.96
C GLN A 101 1.39 2.11 -5.38
N VAL A 102 2.22 2.47 -6.36
CA VAL A 102 1.87 2.31 -7.77
C VAL A 102 1.76 0.82 -8.10
N ASP A 103 0.69 0.45 -8.79
CA ASP A 103 0.46 -0.89 -9.29
C ASP A 103 1.60 -1.34 -10.19
N ARG A 104 1.85 -2.65 -10.16
CA ARG A 104 2.84 -3.28 -11.03
C ARG A 104 2.55 -3.00 -12.51
N VAL A 105 3.64 -2.90 -13.28
CA VAL A 105 3.55 -2.91 -14.73
C VAL A 105 3.06 -4.29 -15.19
N ALA A 106 1.95 -4.30 -15.91
CA ALA A 106 1.45 -5.46 -16.62
C ALA A 106 2.07 -5.51 -18.01
N PHE A 107 2.49 -6.71 -18.42
CA PHE A 107 3.07 -6.97 -19.74
C PHE A 107 2.12 -7.81 -20.58
N SER A 108 1.95 -7.42 -21.84
CA SER A 108 1.23 -8.19 -22.85
C SER A 108 2.08 -8.29 -24.11
N GLU A 109 2.18 -9.48 -24.68
CA GLU A 109 2.99 -9.74 -25.87
C GLU A 109 2.14 -10.17 -27.05
N VAL A 110 2.48 -9.67 -28.23
CA VAL A 110 2.00 -10.17 -29.52
C VAL A 110 3.19 -10.74 -30.28
N ARG A 111 3.09 -12.02 -30.68
CA ARG A 111 4.16 -12.76 -31.36
C ARG A 111 3.76 -13.10 -32.78
N THR A 112 4.65 -12.85 -33.73
CA THR A 112 4.60 -13.34 -35.11
C THR A 112 5.84 -14.19 -35.38
N GLU A 113 5.98 -14.74 -36.60
CA GLU A 113 7.12 -15.59 -36.95
C GLU A 113 8.47 -14.85 -36.80
N ASP A 114 8.52 -13.55 -37.07
CA ASP A 114 9.77 -12.74 -37.09
C ASP A 114 9.80 -11.59 -36.05
N MET A 115 8.78 -11.49 -35.17
CA MET A 115 8.65 -10.34 -34.28
C MET A 115 7.94 -10.67 -32.96
N VAL A 116 8.39 -10.01 -31.89
CA VAL A 116 7.67 -9.91 -30.61
C VAL A 116 7.46 -8.43 -30.31
N MET A 117 6.19 -8.04 -30.14
CA MET A 117 5.81 -6.72 -29.64
C MET A 117 5.37 -6.83 -28.19
N LEU A 118 5.93 -5.97 -27.34
CA LEU A 118 5.63 -5.90 -25.92
C LEU A 118 4.88 -4.61 -25.62
N SER A 119 3.65 -4.75 -25.13
CA SER A 119 2.85 -3.68 -24.58
C SER A 119 2.95 -3.69 -23.06
N MET A 120 3.09 -2.50 -22.48
CA MET A 120 3.10 -2.28 -21.04
C MET A 120 1.90 -1.45 -20.62
N SER A 121 1.33 -1.75 -19.45
CA SER A 121 0.26 -0.95 -18.85
C SER A 121 0.37 -0.93 -17.33
N CYS A 122 -0.25 0.06 -16.69
CA CYS A 122 -0.36 0.18 -15.25
C CYS A 122 -1.78 0.64 -14.92
N ALA A 123 -2.39 0.02 -13.90
CA ALA A 123 -3.77 0.33 -13.51
C ALA A 123 -3.86 1.62 -12.69
N THR A 124 -2.76 2.06 -12.09
CA THR A 124 -2.69 3.31 -11.30
C THR A 124 -2.90 4.52 -12.21
N PRO A 125 -3.94 5.35 -11.97
CA PRO A 125 -4.16 6.59 -12.69
C PRO A 125 -2.92 7.51 -12.69
N ASP A 126 -2.72 8.22 -13.81
CA ASP A 126 -1.62 9.17 -14.03
C ASP A 126 -0.21 8.59 -13.94
N SER A 127 -0.09 7.25 -13.92
CA SER A 127 1.20 6.58 -13.91
C SER A 127 1.93 6.72 -15.25
N LYS A 128 3.25 6.88 -15.18
CA LYS A 128 4.17 6.79 -16.31
C LYS A 128 5.03 5.55 -16.17
N ILE A 129 5.18 4.80 -17.25
CA ILE A 129 6.00 3.59 -17.27
C ILE A 129 7.37 3.94 -17.85
N PHE A 130 8.41 3.56 -17.13
CA PHE A 130 9.81 3.68 -17.53
C PHE A 130 10.40 2.28 -17.67
N TYR A 131 11.24 2.03 -18.67
CA TYR A 131 11.75 0.69 -18.95
C TYR A 131 13.20 0.66 -19.41
N GLU A 132 13.80 -0.51 -19.25
CA GLU A 132 15.12 -0.86 -19.78
C GLU A 132 15.04 -2.21 -20.52
N GLU A 133 15.74 -2.31 -21.64
CA GLU A 133 15.76 -3.52 -22.49
C GLU A 133 17.02 -4.36 -22.30
N ASN A 134 17.98 -3.89 -21.50
CA ASN A 134 19.23 -4.59 -21.22
C ASN A 134 19.16 -5.44 -19.93
N GLY A 135 18.01 -5.44 -19.24
CA GLY A 135 17.80 -6.14 -17.97
C GLY A 135 18.21 -5.35 -16.72
N ASP A 136 18.67 -4.11 -16.86
CA ASP A 136 18.94 -3.23 -15.72
C ASP A 136 17.64 -2.80 -15.01
N TYR A 137 17.77 -2.36 -13.76
CA TYR A 137 16.63 -1.82 -13.01
C TYR A 137 16.27 -0.44 -13.56
N PRO A 138 15.05 -0.24 -14.09
CA PRO A 138 14.65 1.04 -14.63
C PRO A 138 14.47 2.07 -13.51
N THR A 139 14.73 3.33 -13.86
CA THR A 139 14.54 4.49 -12.98
C THR A 139 13.70 5.55 -13.69
N ARG A 140 13.41 6.66 -13.02
CA ARG A 140 12.75 7.83 -13.63
C ARG A 140 13.54 8.50 -14.76
N PHE A 141 14.80 8.10 -14.96
CA PHE A 141 15.65 8.56 -16.06
C PHE A 141 15.76 7.55 -17.21
N SER A 142 15.16 6.36 -17.06
CA SER A 142 15.09 5.33 -18.11
C SER A 142 14.16 5.75 -19.25
N LYS A 143 14.07 4.92 -20.29
CA LYS A 143 13.21 5.18 -21.44
C LYS A 143 11.74 5.25 -21.01
N VAL A 144 11.01 6.27 -21.46
CA VAL A 144 9.57 6.38 -21.22
C VAL A 144 8.84 5.48 -22.22
N TYR A 145 7.92 4.65 -21.72
CA TYR A 145 7.03 3.87 -22.57
C TYR A 145 5.87 4.74 -23.08
N THR A 146 5.78 4.88 -24.40
CA THR A 146 4.71 5.62 -25.09
C THR A 146 3.94 4.78 -26.09
N GLU A 147 4.52 3.68 -26.56
CA GLU A 147 3.96 2.77 -27.55
C GLU A 147 4.59 1.37 -27.43
N PRO A 148 3.94 0.31 -27.95
CA PRO A 148 4.47 -1.04 -27.90
C PRO A 148 5.89 -1.13 -28.48
N ILE A 149 6.78 -1.83 -27.77
CA ILE A 149 8.18 -1.94 -28.18
C ILE A 149 8.44 -3.26 -28.89
N ARG A 150 9.29 -3.23 -29.93
CA ARG A 150 9.80 -4.45 -30.56
C ARG A 150 10.91 -5.02 -29.70
N VAL A 151 10.71 -6.21 -29.15
CA VAL A 151 11.69 -6.84 -28.26
C VAL A 151 12.79 -7.49 -29.09
N HIS A 152 14.00 -6.93 -28.99
CA HIS A 152 15.22 -7.50 -29.58
C HIS A 152 16.09 -8.26 -28.57
N THR A 153 15.83 -8.05 -27.28
CA THR A 153 16.62 -8.60 -26.18
C THR A 153 15.85 -9.70 -25.45
N ARG A 154 16.48 -10.31 -24.44
CA ARG A 154 15.85 -11.37 -23.65
C ARG A 154 15.11 -10.88 -22.41
N ILE A 155 15.36 -9.64 -21.97
CA ILE A 155 14.85 -9.13 -20.69
C ILE A 155 14.46 -7.66 -20.87
N VAL A 156 13.18 -7.37 -20.62
CA VAL A 156 12.68 -6.01 -20.42
C VAL A 156 12.28 -5.88 -18.96
N ARG A 157 12.70 -4.81 -18.31
CA ARG A 157 12.24 -4.44 -16.97
C ARG A 157 11.54 -3.09 -17.04
N ALA A 158 10.48 -2.93 -16.26
CA ALA A 158 9.72 -1.69 -16.24
C ALA A 158 9.34 -1.30 -14.81
N VAL A 159 9.24 0.00 -14.57
CA VAL A 159 8.72 0.60 -13.35
C VAL A 159 7.64 1.62 -13.73
N ALA A 160 6.50 1.55 -13.05
CA ALA A 160 5.47 2.56 -13.13
C ALA A 160 5.61 3.55 -11.98
N VAL A 161 5.33 4.81 -12.29
CA VAL A 161 5.59 5.94 -11.40
C VAL A 161 4.41 6.88 -11.44
N ALA A 162 3.85 7.25 -10.29
CA ALA A 162 2.78 8.23 -10.15
C ALA A 162 3.14 9.29 -9.09
N PRO A 163 2.61 10.52 -9.19
CA PRO A 163 2.85 11.58 -8.20
C PRO A 163 2.39 11.18 -6.79
N GLY A 164 3.23 11.47 -5.80
CA GLY A 164 2.90 11.28 -4.37
C GLY A 164 2.81 9.83 -3.90
N GLN A 165 3.13 8.86 -4.77
CA GLN A 165 3.11 7.43 -4.48
C GLN A 165 4.52 6.84 -4.53
N THR A 166 4.67 5.69 -3.89
CA THR A 166 5.88 4.87 -4.03
C THR A 166 5.86 4.15 -5.37
N ASP A 167 7.00 4.14 -6.06
CA ASP A 167 7.17 3.52 -7.39
C ASP A 167 6.79 2.02 -7.37
N SER A 168 6.36 1.50 -8.52
CA SER A 168 5.91 0.11 -8.60
C SER A 168 7.07 -0.86 -8.33
N PRO A 169 6.79 -2.04 -7.75
CA PRO A 169 7.80 -3.07 -7.51
C PRO A 169 8.17 -3.85 -8.76
#